data_AF-A0A150TEH7-F1
#
_entry.id   AF-A0A150TEH7-F1
#
_cell.length_a   1.000
_cell.length_b   1.000
_cell.length_c   1.000
_cell.angle_alpha   90.00
_cell.angle_beta   90.00
_cell.angle_gamma   90.00
#
_symmetry.space_group_name_H-M   'P 1'
#
loop_
_entity.id
_entity.type
_entity.pdbx_description
1 polymer ?
#
loop_
_entity_poly.entity_id
_entity_poly.type
_entity_poly.pdbx_seq_one_letter_code
_entity_poly.pdbx_strand_id
1 'polypeptide(L)'
;MVNRVILLSGPVASGKTTLGDALVNRYRFKRLKTRDLIHAMAGTAAERGALQEAGEQLDRETGGLWVAEALTRSVSQLGENVTVVVDAVRIEAQVDAIRRAFGLRTTHVHLTASDGILAHRYRDRNRAMREFTSYDEVRSNATESGIEKLKDIADVVIDTARSSPDDVFVRVASHLGLYGRGVEQVVDVIVGGQYGSEGKGHIASYLAPEYDLLVRVGGPNAGHTVYEEPEPYTFHLLPSGTRRSEAKLVLGPGATLDVDTLCREIADCRVPQGRLFIDPQAMVIEAADVTFEAEKLTSSIGSTGRGVGAATSRKILRTAAAPPVRRALDVPELAPYIRPTREVLDDAFSSASRILLEGTQGTGLSLHHGQYPFVTSRDTTVSGCLAEAGIAPSRVRKTIMVCRTYPIPLCQRRVRQATP
;
A
#
# COMPACT_ATOMS: atom_id res chain seq x y z
N MET A 1 -11.27 -20.48 -13.74
CA MET A 1 -12.39 -20.26 -12.76
C MET A 1 -12.63 -18.78 -12.51
N VAL A 2 -13.89 -18.34 -12.28
CA VAL A 2 -14.21 -16.94 -11.90
C VAL A 2 -13.74 -16.63 -10.49
N ASN A 3 -13.12 -15.46 -10.34
CA ASN A 3 -12.65 -14.96 -9.06
C ASN A 3 -13.82 -14.45 -8.20
N ARG A 4 -14.68 -13.59 -8.78
CA ARG A 4 -15.85 -13.02 -8.10
C ARG A 4 -16.98 -12.62 -9.07
N VAL A 5 -18.23 -12.72 -8.64
CA VAL A 5 -19.43 -12.23 -9.32
C VAL A 5 -20.05 -11.09 -8.51
N ILE A 6 -20.26 -9.94 -9.14
CA ILE A 6 -20.85 -8.74 -8.53
C ILE A 6 -22.21 -8.51 -9.18
N LEU A 7 -23.28 -8.55 -8.40
CA LEU A 7 -24.65 -8.33 -8.88
C LEU A 7 -25.05 -6.89 -8.57
N LEU A 8 -25.52 -6.16 -9.58
CA LEU A 8 -26.08 -4.83 -9.38
C LEU A 8 -27.61 -4.90 -9.47
N SER A 9 -28.30 -4.32 -8.50
CA SER A 9 -29.74 -4.06 -8.58
C SER A 9 -30.13 -2.69 -8.02
N GLY A 10 -31.38 -2.30 -8.23
CA GLY A 10 -31.92 -1.00 -7.86
C GLY A 10 -32.82 -0.40 -8.94
N PRO A 11 -33.65 0.60 -8.62
CA PRO A 11 -34.57 1.22 -9.58
C PRO A 11 -33.88 1.89 -10.77
N VAL A 12 -34.62 2.17 -11.84
CA VAL A 12 -34.13 3.05 -12.92
C VAL A 12 -33.63 4.38 -12.34
N ALA A 13 -32.53 4.90 -12.89
CA ALA A 13 -31.87 6.14 -12.45
C ALA A 13 -31.20 6.10 -11.05
N SER A 14 -31.05 4.92 -10.44
CA SER A 14 -30.31 4.76 -9.17
C SER A 14 -28.77 4.80 -9.29
N GLY A 15 -28.22 4.87 -10.51
CA GLY A 15 -26.76 4.97 -10.71
C GLY A 15 -26.01 3.67 -10.98
N LYS A 16 -26.72 2.54 -11.18
CA LYS A 16 -26.13 1.21 -11.48
C LYS A 16 -25.13 1.24 -12.64
N THR A 17 -25.52 1.89 -13.75
CA THR A 17 -24.68 2.01 -14.94
C THR A 17 -23.37 2.72 -14.64
N THR A 18 -23.42 3.84 -13.91
CA THR A 18 -22.25 4.60 -13.49
C THR A 18 -21.32 3.78 -12.62
N LEU A 19 -21.86 3.05 -11.63
CA LEU A 19 -21.07 2.14 -10.79
C LEU A 19 -20.44 1.00 -11.61
N GLY A 20 -21.21 0.39 -12.50
CA GLY A 20 -20.74 -0.67 -13.38
C GLY A 20 -19.61 -0.19 -14.30
N ASP A 21 -19.75 0.99 -14.89
CA ASP A 21 -18.70 1.62 -15.71
C ASP A 21 -17.44 1.91 -14.89
N ALA A 22 -17.58 2.45 -13.68
CA ALA A 22 -16.44 2.72 -12.80
C ALA A 22 -15.66 1.44 -12.43
N LEU A 23 -16.37 0.37 -12.08
CA LEU A 23 -15.76 -0.93 -11.76
C LEU A 23 -15.02 -1.54 -12.97
N VAL A 24 -15.61 -1.45 -14.17
CA VAL A 24 -14.98 -1.91 -15.41
C VAL A 24 -13.74 -1.08 -15.74
N ASN A 25 -13.86 0.25 -15.72
CA ASN A 25 -12.79 1.14 -16.15
C ASN A 25 -11.59 1.10 -15.19
N ARG A 26 -11.84 1.04 -13.88
CA ARG A 26 -10.78 1.14 -12.87
C ARG A 26 -10.11 -0.19 -12.54
N TYR A 27 -10.87 -1.30 -12.53
CA TYR A 27 -10.36 -2.62 -12.17
C TYR A 27 -10.35 -3.62 -13.33
N ARG A 28 -10.68 -3.18 -14.56
CA ARG A 28 -10.74 -4.02 -15.77
C ARG A 28 -11.67 -5.23 -15.64
N PHE A 29 -12.69 -5.13 -14.81
CA PHE A 29 -13.71 -6.18 -14.66
C PHE A 29 -14.49 -6.36 -15.96
N LYS A 30 -15.07 -7.56 -16.13
CA LYS A 30 -15.94 -7.85 -17.27
C LYS A 30 -17.38 -7.56 -16.92
N ARG A 31 -18.04 -6.72 -17.71
CA ARG A 31 -19.46 -6.43 -17.53
C ARG A 31 -20.29 -7.32 -18.44
N LEU A 32 -21.26 -8.00 -17.84
CA LEU A 32 -22.29 -8.74 -18.55
C LEU A 32 -23.62 -8.05 -18.27
N LYS A 33 -24.25 -7.53 -19.32
CA LYS A 33 -25.56 -6.92 -19.19
C LYS A 33 -26.61 -7.99 -19.42
N THR A 34 -27.56 -8.10 -18.51
CA THR A 34 -28.66 -9.07 -18.59
C THR A 34 -29.41 -8.98 -19.93
N ARG A 35 -29.55 -7.77 -20.47
CA ARG A 35 -30.16 -7.53 -21.79
C ARG A 35 -29.37 -8.16 -22.96
N ASP A 36 -28.04 -8.17 -22.88
CA ASP A 36 -27.19 -8.72 -23.94
C ASP A 36 -27.29 -10.26 -23.91
N LEU A 37 -27.48 -10.84 -22.71
CA LEU A 37 -27.79 -12.26 -22.54
C LEU A 37 -29.16 -12.64 -23.10
N ILE A 38 -30.19 -11.81 -22.89
CA ILE A 38 -31.53 -12.01 -23.47
C ILE A 38 -31.44 -12.03 -24.99
N HIS A 39 -30.78 -11.04 -25.58
CA HIS A 39 -30.60 -10.97 -27.03
C HIS A 39 -29.92 -12.21 -27.59
N ALA A 40 -28.88 -12.72 -26.91
CA ALA A 40 -28.17 -13.93 -27.32
C ALA A 40 -29.02 -15.21 -27.20
N MET A 41 -30.03 -15.24 -26.31
CA MET A 41 -30.88 -16.41 -26.08
C MET A 41 -32.18 -16.40 -26.88
N ALA A 42 -32.84 -15.25 -26.99
CA ALA A 42 -34.18 -15.13 -27.56
C ALA A 42 -34.17 -14.61 -29.02
N GLY A 43 -33.03 -14.18 -29.56
CA GLY A 43 -32.93 -13.67 -30.94
C GLY A 43 -33.79 -12.43 -31.20
N THR A 44 -34.16 -11.72 -30.13
CA THR A 44 -35.09 -10.58 -30.16
C THR A 44 -34.43 -9.33 -30.73
N ALA A 45 -35.25 -8.46 -31.35
CA ALA A 45 -34.78 -7.15 -31.83
C ALA A 45 -34.08 -6.37 -30.70
N ALA A 46 -33.03 -5.61 -31.04
CA ALA A 46 -32.22 -4.84 -30.07
C ALA A 46 -32.98 -3.67 -29.41
N GLU A 47 -34.27 -3.50 -29.71
CA GLU A 47 -35.13 -2.52 -29.08
C GLU A 47 -35.37 -2.87 -27.61
N ARG A 48 -35.24 -1.86 -26.75
CA ARG A 48 -35.18 -2.04 -25.30
C ARG A 48 -36.47 -2.60 -24.70
N GLY A 49 -37.63 -2.28 -25.29
CA GLY A 49 -38.94 -2.80 -24.88
C GLY A 49 -39.09 -4.30 -25.19
N ALA A 50 -38.72 -4.73 -26.39
CA ALA A 50 -38.73 -6.15 -26.77
C ALA A 50 -37.81 -7.01 -25.88
N LEU A 51 -36.66 -6.47 -25.47
CA LEU A 51 -35.76 -7.13 -24.51
C LEU A 51 -36.32 -7.17 -23.09
N GLN A 52 -37.16 -6.22 -22.68
CA GLN A 52 -37.87 -6.25 -21.39
C GLN A 52 -38.93 -7.35 -21.37
N GLU A 53 -39.79 -7.40 -22.38
CA GLU A 53 -40.84 -8.43 -22.51
C GLU A 53 -40.25 -9.84 -22.59
N ALA A 54 -39.21 -10.02 -23.41
CA ALA A 54 -38.50 -11.30 -23.50
C ALA A 54 -37.85 -11.71 -22.17
N GLY A 55 -37.30 -10.74 -21.41
CA GLY A 55 -36.76 -10.99 -20.08
C GLY A 55 -37.84 -11.41 -19.08
N GLU A 56 -38.99 -10.71 -19.07
CA GLU A 56 -40.13 -11.06 -18.22
C GLU A 56 -40.72 -12.43 -18.58
N GLN A 57 -40.74 -12.78 -19.86
CA GLN A 57 -41.14 -14.12 -20.31
C GLN A 57 -40.17 -15.20 -19.82
N LEU A 58 -38.85 -15.00 -19.99
CA LEU A 58 -37.83 -15.92 -19.47
C LEU A 58 -37.89 -16.05 -17.95
N ASP A 59 -38.17 -14.97 -17.23
CA ASP A 59 -38.36 -14.98 -15.78
C ASP A 59 -39.58 -15.81 -15.37
N ARG A 60 -40.70 -15.70 -16.10
CA ARG A 60 -41.92 -16.51 -15.86
C ARG A 60 -41.71 -17.98 -16.18
N GLU A 61 -41.03 -18.30 -17.28
CA GLU A 61 -40.83 -19.67 -17.75
C GLU A 61 -39.81 -20.44 -16.91
N THR A 62 -38.75 -19.77 -16.46
CA THR A 62 -37.62 -20.41 -15.76
C THR A 62 -37.56 -20.10 -14.27
N GLY A 63 -38.48 -19.28 -13.75
CA GLY A 63 -38.40 -18.77 -12.38
C GLY A 63 -37.11 -17.99 -12.12
N GLY A 64 -36.55 -17.31 -13.13
CA GLY A 64 -35.30 -16.54 -13.05
C GLY A 64 -34.00 -17.37 -13.14
N LEU A 65 -34.08 -18.69 -13.32
CA LEU A 65 -32.90 -19.57 -13.45
C LEU A 65 -32.04 -19.25 -14.68
N TRP A 66 -32.66 -18.75 -15.75
CA TRP A 66 -32.00 -18.48 -17.03
C TRP A 66 -30.76 -17.56 -16.89
N VAL A 67 -30.78 -16.60 -15.96
CA VAL A 67 -29.66 -15.66 -15.76
C VAL A 67 -28.42 -16.39 -15.28
N ALA A 68 -28.57 -17.34 -14.35
CA ALA A 68 -27.43 -18.09 -13.81
C ALA A 68 -26.83 -19.02 -14.88
N GLU A 69 -27.66 -19.66 -15.70
CA GLU A 69 -27.21 -20.52 -16.80
C GLU A 69 -26.50 -19.73 -17.90
N ALA A 70 -27.06 -18.58 -18.30
CA ALA A 70 -26.46 -17.67 -19.27
C ALA A 70 -25.13 -17.09 -18.76
N LEU A 71 -25.09 -16.71 -17.47
CA LEU A 71 -23.89 -16.24 -16.81
C LEU A 71 -22.80 -17.31 -16.78
N THR A 72 -23.15 -18.54 -16.42
CA THR A 72 -22.21 -19.69 -16.38
C THR A 72 -21.58 -19.96 -17.74
N ARG A 73 -22.38 -19.94 -18.81
CA ARG A 73 -21.89 -20.09 -20.20
C ARG A 73 -20.99 -18.93 -20.64
N SER A 74 -21.35 -17.70 -20.29
CA SER A 74 -20.55 -16.51 -20.64
C SER A 74 -19.22 -16.51 -19.89
N VAL A 75 -19.25 -16.90 -18.62
CA VAL A 75 -18.08 -17.01 -17.75
C VAL A 75 -17.09 -18.06 -18.24
N SER A 76 -17.55 -19.22 -18.71
CA SER A 76 -16.64 -20.29 -19.16
C SER A 76 -15.83 -19.88 -20.40
N GLN A 77 -16.30 -18.88 -21.16
CA GLN A 77 -15.59 -18.29 -22.29
C GLN A 77 -14.59 -17.19 -21.87
N LEU A 78 -14.70 -16.68 -20.64
CA LEU A 78 -13.92 -15.56 -20.11
C LEU A 78 -12.74 -16.04 -19.27
N GLY A 79 -11.82 -16.84 -19.83
CA GLY A 79 -10.51 -17.17 -19.23
C GLY A 79 -10.51 -17.58 -17.74
N GLU A 80 -9.37 -17.45 -17.07
CA GLU A 80 -9.24 -17.70 -15.63
C GLU A 80 -9.08 -16.41 -14.81
N ASN A 81 -9.50 -16.43 -13.55
CA ASN A 81 -9.37 -15.34 -12.57
C ASN A 81 -10.08 -14.03 -12.93
N VAL A 82 -11.14 -14.10 -13.73
CA VAL A 82 -11.94 -12.92 -14.09
C VAL A 82 -12.94 -12.58 -12.98
N THR A 83 -13.11 -11.29 -12.71
CA THR A 83 -14.23 -10.74 -11.92
C THR A 83 -15.29 -10.18 -12.86
N VAL A 84 -16.54 -10.56 -12.62
CA VAL A 84 -17.68 -10.23 -13.48
C VAL A 84 -18.67 -9.33 -12.75
N VAL A 85 -19.13 -8.28 -13.42
CA VAL A 85 -20.21 -7.40 -12.97
C VAL A 85 -21.47 -7.68 -13.80
N VAL A 86 -22.55 -8.09 -13.15
CA VAL A 86 -23.86 -8.34 -13.76
C VAL A 86 -24.73 -7.11 -13.61
N ASP A 87 -25.10 -6.48 -14.73
CA ASP A 87 -25.90 -5.24 -14.77
C ASP A 87 -27.17 -5.43 -15.62
N ALA A 88 -28.33 -5.71 -15.04
CA ALA A 88 -28.67 -5.79 -13.63
C ALA A 88 -29.55 -7.02 -13.36
N VAL A 89 -29.61 -7.44 -12.10
CA VAL A 89 -30.60 -8.43 -11.62
C VAL A 89 -31.88 -7.72 -11.16
N ARG A 90 -33.02 -8.36 -11.34
CA ARG A 90 -34.35 -7.74 -11.23
C ARG A 90 -35.30 -8.41 -10.24
N ILE A 91 -35.11 -9.70 -9.96
CA ILE A 91 -35.94 -10.46 -9.02
C ILE A 91 -35.08 -11.30 -8.07
N GLU A 92 -35.62 -11.64 -6.91
CA GLU A 92 -34.94 -12.42 -5.86
C GLU A 92 -34.47 -13.79 -6.38
N ALA A 93 -35.32 -14.46 -7.16
CA ALA A 93 -35.00 -15.77 -7.72
C ALA A 93 -33.75 -15.75 -8.62
N GLN A 94 -33.46 -14.64 -9.32
CA GLN A 94 -32.21 -14.49 -10.10
C GLN A 94 -30.98 -14.38 -9.17
N VAL A 95 -31.09 -13.61 -8.09
CA VAL A 95 -30.02 -13.47 -7.09
C VAL A 95 -29.71 -14.83 -6.47
N ASP A 96 -30.75 -15.57 -6.06
CA ASP A 96 -30.62 -16.89 -5.47
C ASP A 96 -30.06 -17.92 -6.45
N ALA A 97 -30.49 -17.90 -7.71
CA ALA A 97 -29.96 -18.77 -8.75
C ALA A 97 -28.45 -18.55 -8.95
N ILE A 98 -28.00 -17.30 -8.99
CA ILE A 98 -26.58 -16.97 -9.13
C ILE A 98 -25.79 -17.33 -7.87
N ARG A 99 -26.34 -17.05 -6.67
CA ARG A 99 -25.72 -17.47 -5.40
C ARG A 99 -25.56 -18.98 -5.32
N ARG A 100 -26.54 -19.76 -5.80
CA ARG A 100 -26.42 -21.24 -5.89
C ARG A 100 -25.34 -21.67 -6.87
N ALA A 101 -25.20 -21.00 -8.02
CA ALA A 101 -24.22 -21.36 -9.04
C ALA A 101 -22.77 -20.98 -8.69
N PHE A 102 -22.54 -19.83 -8.05
CA PHE A 102 -21.20 -19.27 -7.79
C PHE A 102 -20.80 -19.23 -6.31
N GLY A 103 -21.71 -19.56 -5.39
CA GLY A 103 -21.47 -19.67 -3.96
C GLY A 103 -21.00 -18.37 -3.31
N LEU A 104 -20.08 -18.50 -2.36
CA LEU A 104 -19.49 -17.40 -1.56
C LEU A 104 -18.72 -16.35 -2.39
N ARG A 105 -18.56 -16.57 -3.69
CA ARG A 105 -17.93 -15.62 -4.62
C ARG A 105 -18.92 -14.60 -5.18
N THR A 106 -20.17 -14.61 -4.74
CA THR A 106 -21.21 -13.68 -5.19
C THR A 106 -21.38 -12.54 -4.18
N THR A 107 -21.35 -11.30 -4.64
CA THR A 107 -21.67 -10.12 -3.83
C THR A 107 -22.76 -9.32 -4.52
N HIS A 108 -23.87 -9.09 -3.84
CA HIS A 108 -25.02 -8.35 -4.32
C HIS A 108 -25.03 -6.93 -3.76
N VAL A 109 -24.98 -5.96 -4.67
CA VAL A 109 -25.02 -4.53 -4.39
C VAL A 109 -26.35 -3.96 -4.88
N HIS A 110 -27.09 -3.33 -3.97
CA HIS A 110 -28.35 -2.64 -4.26
C HIS A 110 -28.19 -1.12 -4.11
N LEU A 111 -28.57 -0.38 -5.14
CA LEU A 111 -28.56 1.09 -5.13
C LEU A 111 -29.99 1.64 -5.04
N THR A 112 -30.25 2.45 -4.02
CA THR A 112 -31.57 3.05 -3.74
C THR A 112 -31.50 4.58 -3.73
N ALA A 113 -32.65 5.24 -3.88
CA ALA A 113 -32.90 6.66 -3.62
C ALA A 113 -34.41 6.90 -3.54
N SER A 114 -34.83 8.06 -3.03
CA SER A 114 -36.25 8.43 -3.00
C SER A 114 -36.82 8.66 -4.41
N ASP A 115 -38.12 8.43 -4.57
CA ASP A 115 -38.80 8.56 -5.87
C ASP A 115 -38.66 9.95 -6.49
N GLY A 116 -38.73 11.01 -5.68
CA GLY A 116 -38.53 12.37 -6.17
C GLY A 116 -37.15 12.57 -6.81
N ILE A 117 -36.11 11.96 -6.23
CA ILE A 117 -34.74 12.03 -6.73
C ILE A 117 -34.57 11.18 -7.99
N LEU A 118 -35.12 9.97 -8.00
CA LEU A 118 -35.08 9.08 -9.16
C LEU A 118 -35.83 9.67 -10.36
N ALA A 119 -37.01 10.25 -10.13
CA ALA A 119 -37.79 10.94 -11.14
C ALA A 119 -37.05 12.17 -11.69
N HIS A 120 -36.38 12.94 -10.83
CA HIS A 120 -35.54 14.05 -11.26
C HIS A 120 -34.37 13.58 -12.15
N ARG A 121 -33.62 12.58 -11.72
CA ARG A 121 -32.51 12.00 -12.50
C ARG A 121 -32.98 11.38 -13.81
N TYR A 122 -34.17 10.77 -13.83
CA TYR A 122 -34.78 10.25 -15.05
C TYR A 122 -35.12 11.38 -16.04
N ARG A 123 -35.65 12.50 -15.54
CA ARG A 123 -35.91 13.70 -16.33
C ARG A 123 -34.66 14.41 -16.84
N ASP A 124 -33.50 14.18 -16.24
CA ASP A 124 -32.24 14.77 -16.70
C ASP A 124 -31.46 13.84 -17.65
N ARG A 125 -31.88 12.57 -17.78
CA ARG A 125 -31.31 11.66 -18.78
C ARG A 125 -31.55 12.16 -20.20
N ASN A 126 -30.58 11.90 -21.06
CA ASN A 126 -30.65 12.25 -22.49
C ASN A 126 -31.95 11.71 -23.11
N ARG A 127 -32.71 12.52 -23.86
CA ARG A 127 -34.04 12.14 -24.38
C ARG A 127 -34.01 10.85 -25.22
N ALA A 128 -32.92 10.61 -25.94
CA ALA A 128 -32.70 9.38 -26.71
C ALA A 128 -32.57 8.10 -25.86
N MET A 129 -32.39 8.22 -24.53
CA MET A 129 -32.32 7.10 -23.59
C MET A 129 -33.56 6.96 -22.70
N ARG A 130 -34.62 7.77 -22.93
CA ARG A 130 -35.88 7.67 -22.17
C ARG A 130 -36.82 6.70 -22.86
N GLU A 131 -37.31 5.72 -22.11
CA GLU A 131 -38.26 4.68 -22.57
C GLU A 131 -39.71 5.13 -22.41
N PHE A 132 -39.99 5.93 -21.39
CA PHE A 132 -41.32 6.32 -20.96
C PHE A 132 -41.43 7.83 -20.88
N THR A 133 -42.65 8.33 -21.04
CA THR A 133 -42.95 9.77 -20.98
C THR A 133 -42.76 10.33 -19.57
N SER A 134 -42.92 9.48 -18.55
CA SER A 134 -42.78 9.84 -17.14
C SER A 134 -42.08 8.75 -16.31
N TYR A 135 -41.59 9.12 -15.14
CA TYR A 135 -41.07 8.14 -14.17
C TYR A 135 -42.18 7.33 -13.50
N ASP A 136 -43.41 7.88 -13.45
CA ASP A 136 -44.57 7.18 -12.89
C ASP A 136 -44.96 5.97 -13.75
N GLU A 137 -44.82 6.06 -15.07
CA GLU A 137 -44.97 4.92 -15.99
C GLU A 137 -43.90 3.85 -15.73
N VAL A 138 -42.66 4.23 -15.46
CA VAL A 138 -41.59 3.28 -15.07
C VAL A 138 -41.98 2.54 -13.79
N ARG A 139 -42.53 3.26 -12.80
CA ARG A 139 -42.99 2.68 -11.53
C ARG A 139 -44.20 1.76 -11.68
N SER A 140 -45.03 1.97 -12.70
CA SER A 140 -46.20 1.13 -12.97
C SER A 140 -45.84 -0.27 -13.50
N ASN A 141 -44.60 -0.47 -13.99
CA ASN A 141 -44.10 -1.79 -14.36
C ASN A 141 -43.91 -2.67 -13.11
N ALA A 142 -44.43 -3.90 -13.17
CA ALA A 142 -44.43 -4.84 -12.05
C ALA A 142 -43.01 -5.23 -11.59
N THR A 143 -42.05 -5.31 -12.52
CA THR A 143 -40.65 -5.63 -12.23
C THR A 143 -39.93 -4.45 -11.57
N GLU A 144 -40.14 -3.23 -12.05
CA GLU A 144 -39.52 -2.03 -11.47
C GLU A 144 -40.14 -1.64 -10.11
N SER A 145 -41.43 -1.87 -9.90
CA SER A 145 -42.05 -1.67 -8.58
C SER A 145 -41.55 -2.66 -7.53
N GLY A 146 -41.21 -3.89 -7.94
CA GLY A 146 -40.69 -4.95 -7.07
C GLY A 146 -39.20 -4.84 -6.74
N ILE A 147 -38.41 -4.11 -7.54
CA ILE A 147 -36.94 -4.14 -7.45
C ILE A 147 -36.40 -3.61 -6.12
N GLU A 148 -37.12 -2.70 -5.47
CA GLU A 148 -36.72 -2.11 -4.18
C GLU A 148 -36.68 -3.15 -3.06
N LYS A 149 -37.46 -4.24 -3.16
CA LYS A 149 -37.43 -5.35 -2.19
C LYS A 149 -36.10 -6.10 -2.19
N LEU A 150 -35.33 -6.03 -3.29
CA LEU A 150 -34.02 -6.66 -3.36
C LEU A 150 -33.00 -6.06 -2.40
N LYS A 151 -33.26 -4.88 -1.83
CA LYS A 151 -32.43 -4.31 -0.78
C LYS A 151 -32.35 -5.23 0.46
N ASP A 152 -33.42 -5.98 0.74
CA ASP A 152 -33.55 -6.77 1.97
C ASP A 152 -32.65 -8.02 1.93
N ILE A 153 -32.22 -8.44 0.73
CA ILE A 153 -31.36 -9.60 0.50
C ILE A 153 -29.95 -9.22 -0.01
N ALA A 154 -29.67 -7.93 -0.17
CA ALA A 154 -28.41 -7.43 -0.70
C ALA A 154 -27.31 -7.43 0.37
N ASP A 155 -26.08 -7.75 -0.05
CA ASP A 155 -24.91 -7.71 0.82
C ASP A 155 -24.46 -6.26 1.10
N VAL A 156 -24.74 -5.36 0.16
CA VAL A 156 -24.46 -3.92 0.25
C VAL A 156 -25.65 -3.13 -0.24
N VAL A 157 -26.18 -2.23 0.60
CA VAL A 157 -27.22 -1.27 0.21
C VAL A 157 -26.66 0.14 0.32
N ILE A 158 -26.75 0.93 -0.75
CA ILE A 158 -26.27 2.32 -0.75
C ILE A 158 -27.38 3.26 -1.22
N ASP A 159 -27.69 4.23 -0.36
CA ASP A 159 -28.53 5.38 -0.70
C ASP A 159 -27.72 6.38 -1.54
N THR A 160 -28.04 6.42 -2.83
CA THR A 160 -27.39 7.28 -3.80
C THR A 160 -27.91 8.71 -3.77
N ALA A 161 -28.97 9.01 -3.00
CA ALA A 161 -29.39 10.40 -2.75
C ALA A 161 -28.36 11.16 -1.91
N ARG A 162 -27.66 10.46 -1.03
CA ARG A 162 -26.73 11.02 -0.04
C ARG A 162 -25.25 10.84 -0.41
N SER A 163 -24.99 10.22 -1.55
CA SER A 163 -23.66 9.76 -1.93
C SER A 163 -23.35 10.20 -3.36
N SER A 164 -22.15 10.77 -3.59
CA SER A 164 -21.66 11.03 -4.95
C SER A 164 -21.35 9.71 -5.67
N PRO A 165 -21.25 9.69 -7.01
CA PRO A 165 -20.84 8.50 -7.75
C PRO A 165 -19.52 7.90 -7.25
N ASP A 166 -18.56 8.74 -6.89
CA ASP A 166 -17.26 8.31 -6.34
C ASP A 166 -17.40 7.69 -4.95
N ASP A 167 -18.24 8.25 -4.07
CA ASP A 167 -18.52 7.67 -2.74
C ASP A 167 -19.18 6.30 -2.86
N VAL A 168 -20.18 6.16 -3.75
CA VAL A 168 -20.82 4.86 -4.05
C VAL A 168 -19.76 3.86 -4.50
N PHE A 169 -18.90 4.25 -5.45
CA PHE A 169 -17.81 3.40 -5.92
C PHE A 169 -16.85 3.00 -4.80
N VAL A 170 -16.39 3.94 -3.97
CA VAL A 170 -15.44 3.68 -2.89
C VAL A 170 -16.01 2.71 -1.86
N ARG A 171 -17.27 2.87 -1.47
CA ARG A 171 -17.94 1.98 -0.51
C ARG A 171 -18.08 0.55 -1.05
N VAL A 172 -18.51 0.43 -2.31
CA VAL A 172 -18.61 -0.88 -2.99
C VAL A 172 -17.24 -1.52 -3.11
N ALA A 173 -16.24 -0.80 -3.61
CA ALA A 173 -14.89 -1.32 -3.76
C ALA A 173 -14.24 -1.69 -2.41
N SER A 174 -14.55 -0.97 -1.33
CA SER A 174 -14.09 -1.31 0.03
C SER A 174 -14.74 -2.61 0.53
N HIS A 175 -16.05 -2.76 0.34
CA HIS A 175 -16.76 -3.98 0.74
C HIS A 175 -16.29 -5.20 -0.06
N LEU A 176 -16.00 -4.99 -1.35
CA LEU A 176 -15.38 -6.00 -2.21
C LEU A 176 -13.90 -6.25 -1.84
N GLY A 177 -13.31 -5.55 -0.86
CA GLY A 177 -11.89 -5.71 -0.52
C GLY A 177 -10.94 -5.35 -1.67
N LEU A 178 -11.40 -4.53 -2.63
CA LEU A 178 -10.59 -4.00 -3.73
C LEU A 178 -9.68 -2.86 -3.27
N TYR A 179 -9.99 -2.28 -2.10
CA TYR A 179 -9.02 -1.58 -1.27
C TYR A 179 -8.46 -2.60 -0.28
N GLY A 180 -7.17 -2.87 -0.38
CA GLY A 180 -6.53 -4.10 0.10
C GLY A 180 -6.93 -4.55 1.51
N ARG A 181 -7.33 -5.82 1.62
CA ARG A 181 -7.18 -6.61 2.85
C ARG A 181 -6.38 -7.88 2.58
N GLY A 182 -5.11 -7.60 2.30
CA GLY A 182 -3.93 -8.42 2.56
C GLY A 182 -2.81 -7.41 2.49
N VAL A 183 -2.30 -6.94 3.63
CA VAL A 183 -1.07 -6.15 3.62
C VAL A 183 0.01 -7.13 3.22
N GLU A 184 0.34 -7.17 1.93
CA GLU A 184 1.36 -8.09 1.46
C GLU A 184 2.64 -7.78 2.22
N GLN A 185 3.15 -8.83 2.87
CA GLN A 185 4.34 -8.76 3.68
C GLN A 185 5.52 -8.89 2.73
N VAL A 186 6.09 -7.75 2.35
CA VAL A 186 7.19 -7.67 1.36
C VAL A 186 8.49 -7.11 1.95
N VAL A 187 8.48 -6.74 3.23
CA VAL A 187 9.62 -6.11 3.90
C VAL A 187 10.37 -7.12 4.76
N ASP A 188 11.66 -7.30 4.47
CA ASP A 188 12.59 -7.99 5.36
C ASP A 188 13.40 -6.95 6.12
N VAL A 189 13.56 -7.15 7.44
CA VAL A 189 14.35 -6.25 8.28
C VAL A 189 15.60 -6.96 8.77
N ILE A 190 16.77 -6.37 8.56
CA ILE A 190 18.05 -6.89 9.07
C ILE A 190 18.60 -6.01 10.20
N VAL A 191 18.84 -6.60 11.37
CA VAL A 191 19.33 -5.91 12.58
C VAL A 191 20.50 -6.67 13.22
N GLY A 192 21.34 -5.98 13.98
CA GLY A 192 22.34 -6.65 14.83
C GLY A 192 21.68 -7.15 16.12
N GLY A 193 22.02 -8.36 16.56
CA GLY A 193 21.48 -8.93 17.80
C GLY A 193 22.23 -8.53 19.07
N GLN A 194 23.40 -7.90 18.95
CA GLN A 194 24.31 -7.67 20.07
C GLN A 194 24.68 -6.18 20.17
N TYR A 195 25.96 -5.85 20.33
CA TYR A 195 26.46 -4.49 20.58
C TYR A 195 27.08 -3.84 19.33
N GLY A 196 26.72 -4.29 18.12
CA GLY A 196 27.33 -3.83 16.88
C GLY A 196 28.51 -4.69 16.41
N SER A 197 29.01 -4.39 15.21
CA SER A 197 30.15 -5.09 14.60
C SER A 197 29.94 -6.61 14.41
N GLU A 198 28.71 -7.04 14.14
CA GLU A 198 28.36 -8.45 13.90
C GLU A 198 28.50 -8.89 12.43
N GLY A 199 28.86 -7.99 11.51
CA GLY A 199 28.96 -8.29 10.07
C GLY A 199 27.65 -8.11 9.30
N LYS A 200 26.67 -7.41 9.88
CA LYS A 200 25.36 -7.12 9.25
C LYS A 200 25.47 -6.50 7.86
N GLY A 201 26.36 -5.53 7.67
CA GLY A 201 26.56 -4.88 6.38
C GLY A 201 26.97 -5.85 5.28
N HIS A 202 27.86 -6.79 5.60
CA HIS A 202 28.29 -7.82 4.66
C HIS A 202 27.14 -8.77 4.29
N ILE A 203 26.33 -9.20 5.26
CA ILE A 203 25.16 -10.03 5.00
C ILE A 203 24.10 -9.27 4.20
N ALA A 204 23.83 -8.01 4.54
CA ALA A 204 22.91 -7.16 3.80
C ALA A 204 23.34 -7.00 2.33
N SER A 205 24.65 -6.82 2.09
CA SER A 205 25.22 -6.74 0.75
C SER A 205 25.10 -8.05 -0.03
N TYR A 206 25.31 -9.19 0.63
CA TYR A 206 25.13 -10.51 0.03
C TYR A 206 23.68 -10.78 -0.39
N LEU A 207 22.72 -10.37 0.44
CA LEU A 207 21.29 -10.56 0.18
C LEU A 207 20.70 -9.55 -0.82
N ALA A 208 21.35 -8.39 -1.00
CA ALA A 208 20.84 -7.27 -1.79
C ALA A 208 20.37 -7.58 -3.22
N PRO A 209 20.96 -8.53 -3.98
CA PRO A 209 20.49 -8.89 -5.32
C PRO A 209 19.06 -9.47 -5.36
N GLU A 210 18.52 -9.94 -4.22
CA GLU A 210 17.17 -10.51 -4.14
C GLU A 210 16.06 -9.46 -3.93
N TYR A 211 16.41 -8.18 -3.80
CA TYR A 211 15.48 -7.11 -3.44
C TYR A 211 15.43 -6.03 -4.52
N ASP A 212 14.27 -5.40 -4.64
CA ASP A 212 14.03 -4.30 -5.59
C ASP A 212 14.29 -2.93 -4.96
N LEU A 213 14.22 -2.86 -3.63
CA LEU A 213 14.39 -1.64 -2.84
C LEU A 213 15.24 -1.92 -1.58
N LEU A 214 16.31 -1.15 -1.40
CA LEU A 214 17.14 -1.17 -0.20
C LEU A 214 16.90 0.11 0.60
N VAL A 215 16.46 -0.05 1.84
CA VAL A 215 16.15 1.06 2.75
C VAL A 215 17.18 1.07 3.87
N ARG A 216 17.72 2.25 4.18
CA ARG A 216 18.60 2.46 5.34
C ARG A 216 18.08 3.59 6.22
N VAL A 217 18.28 3.42 7.51
CA VAL A 217 17.90 4.36 8.58
C VAL A 217 19.09 4.61 9.49
N GLY A 218 18.99 5.58 10.41
CA GLY A 218 20.07 5.90 11.35
C GLY A 218 21.10 6.85 10.78
N GLY A 219 22.31 6.83 11.35
CA GLY A 219 23.35 7.80 11.04
C GLY A 219 24.71 7.18 10.73
N PRO A 220 25.72 8.02 10.42
CA PRO A 220 27.06 7.60 10.01
C PRO A 220 27.91 7.00 11.15
N ASN A 221 27.35 6.82 12.34
CA ASN A 221 28.03 6.25 13.50
C ASN A 221 28.18 4.72 13.43
N ALA A 222 27.61 4.05 12.43
CA ALA A 222 27.93 2.66 12.10
C ALA A 222 28.56 2.55 10.70
N GLY A 223 29.79 2.05 10.66
CA GLY A 223 30.43 1.62 9.41
C GLY A 223 30.06 0.17 9.11
N HIS A 224 29.50 -0.07 7.93
CA HIS A 224 29.16 -1.38 7.43
C HIS A 224 30.16 -1.77 6.34
N THR A 225 31.22 -2.46 6.77
CA THR A 225 32.27 -2.95 5.86
C THR A 225 31.78 -4.17 5.10
N VAL A 226 31.90 -4.12 3.77
CA VAL A 226 31.60 -5.18 2.83
C VAL A 226 32.91 -5.61 2.20
N TYR A 227 33.27 -6.89 2.39
CA TYR A 227 34.41 -7.50 1.70
C TYR A 227 34.01 -7.79 0.26
N GLU A 228 34.52 -6.95 -0.65
CA GLU A 228 34.41 -7.06 -2.09
C GLU A 228 35.79 -6.92 -2.73
N GLU A 229 35.94 -7.36 -3.98
CA GLU A 229 37.21 -7.26 -4.72
C GLU A 229 37.25 -5.95 -5.53
N PRO A 230 38.42 -5.28 -5.65
CA PRO A 230 39.73 -5.70 -5.14
C PRO A 230 39.96 -5.36 -3.66
N GLU A 231 39.22 -4.40 -3.10
CA GLU A 231 39.38 -3.92 -1.72
C GLU A 231 38.03 -3.78 -1.01
N PRO A 232 37.97 -4.00 0.31
CA PRO A 232 36.75 -3.80 1.08
C PRO A 232 36.25 -2.35 1.02
N TYR A 233 34.93 -2.18 0.99
CA TYR A 233 34.29 -0.85 1.06
C TYR A 233 33.44 -0.71 2.32
N THR A 234 33.46 0.46 2.96
CA THR A 234 32.70 0.71 4.19
C THR A 234 31.61 1.75 3.97
N PHE A 235 30.36 1.29 4.04
CA PHE A 235 29.16 2.13 3.92
C PHE A 235 28.74 2.68 5.29
N HIS A 236 28.57 3.99 5.39
CA HIS A 236 28.07 4.69 6.57
C HIS A 236 26.61 5.08 6.37
N LEU A 237 26.26 5.67 5.23
CA LEU A 237 24.92 6.20 4.97
C LEU A 237 24.17 5.42 3.90
N LEU A 238 24.81 5.11 2.77
CA LEU A 238 24.17 4.31 1.73
C LEU A 238 23.93 2.86 2.20
N PRO A 239 22.86 2.18 1.72
CA PRO A 239 22.65 0.77 2.00
C PRO A 239 23.85 -0.09 1.57
N SER A 240 24.24 -1.08 2.36
CA SER A 240 25.48 -1.87 2.12
C SER A 240 25.44 -2.71 0.83
N GLY A 241 24.25 -2.90 0.27
CA GLY A 241 24.03 -3.56 -1.02
C GLY A 241 24.20 -2.67 -2.25
N THR A 242 24.53 -1.38 -2.08
CA THR A 242 24.55 -0.39 -3.17
C THR A 242 25.39 -0.83 -4.37
N ARG A 243 26.58 -1.40 -4.14
CA ARG A 243 27.50 -1.83 -5.22
C ARG A 243 27.16 -3.20 -5.82
N ARG A 244 26.33 -4.02 -5.17
CA ARG A 244 26.03 -5.41 -5.58
C ARG A 244 24.64 -5.63 -6.16
N SER A 245 23.79 -4.62 -6.12
CA SER A 245 22.41 -4.69 -6.59
C SER A 245 22.11 -3.47 -7.46
N GLU A 246 21.12 -3.58 -8.35
CA GLU A 246 20.54 -2.44 -9.08
C GLU A 246 19.26 -1.89 -8.43
N ALA A 247 18.93 -2.40 -7.24
CA ALA A 247 17.81 -1.93 -6.45
C ALA A 247 17.82 -0.41 -6.26
N LYS A 248 16.62 0.15 -6.18
CA LYS A 248 16.41 1.52 -5.71
C LYS A 248 16.91 1.64 -4.27
N LEU A 249 17.42 2.81 -3.91
CA LEU A 249 18.01 3.08 -2.60
C LEU A 249 17.17 4.16 -1.90
N VAL A 250 16.85 3.94 -0.62
CA VAL A 250 16.07 4.87 0.18
C VAL A 250 16.78 5.18 1.48
N LEU A 251 16.91 6.47 1.81
CA LEU A 251 17.27 6.94 3.14
C LEU A 251 16.01 7.49 3.82
N GLY A 252 15.55 6.80 4.87
CA GLY A 252 14.29 7.11 5.55
C GLY A 252 14.27 8.45 6.31
N PRO A 253 13.09 8.96 6.70
CA PRO A 253 12.94 10.22 7.43
C PRO A 253 13.63 10.25 8.80
N GLY A 254 13.85 9.08 9.41
CA GLY A 254 14.61 8.93 10.64
C GLY A 254 16.13 8.99 10.47
N ALA A 255 16.65 9.05 9.23
CA ALA A 255 18.08 9.13 8.99
C ALA A 255 18.70 10.46 9.44
N THR A 256 19.96 10.39 9.86
CA THR A 256 20.80 11.53 10.23
C THR A 256 22.02 11.57 9.32
N LEU A 257 22.16 12.63 8.54
CA LEU A 257 23.02 12.70 7.37
C LEU A 257 24.25 13.57 7.65
N ASP A 258 25.42 12.99 7.41
CA ASP A 258 26.65 13.73 7.17
C ASP A 258 26.76 13.95 5.67
N VAL A 259 26.59 15.21 5.23
CA VAL A 259 26.45 15.56 3.80
C VAL A 259 27.71 15.20 3.02
N ASP A 260 28.88 15.52 3.57
CA ASP A 260 30.17 15.27 2.91
C ASP A 260 30.44 13.78 2.74
N THR A 261 30.09 12.98 3.75
CA THR A 261 30.20 11.51 3.69
C THR A 261 29.20 10.95 2.68
N LEU A 262 27.96 11.42 2.66
CA LEU A 262 26.95 10.96 1.71
C LEU A 262 27.35 11.28 0.26
N CYS A 263 27.78 12.51 -0.01
CA CYS A 263 28.21 12.93 -1.34
C CYS A 263 29.42 12.11 -1.83
N ARG A 264 30.39 11.82 -0.95
CA ARG A 264 31.50 10.91 -1.27
C ARG A 264 31.01 9.50 -1.58
N GLU A 265 30.14 8.93 -0.76
CA GLU A 265 29.61 7.58 -1.00
C GLU A 265 28.82 7.47 -2.32
N ILE A 266 28.04 8.50 -2.65
CA ILE A 266 27.31 8.60 -3.93
C ILE A 266 28.30 8.60 -5.11
N ALA A 267 29.38 9.37 -5.02
CA ALA A 267 30.41 9.45 -6.05
C ALA A 267 31.19 8.13 -6.19
N ASP A 268 31.67 7.58 -5.07
CA ASP A 268 32.44 6.34 -5.00
C ASP A 268 31.64 5.13 -5.50
N CYS A 269 30.32 5.15 -5.31
CA CYS A 269 29.42 4.09 -5.79
C CYS A 269 28.79 4.42 -7.15
N ARG A 270 29.06 5.60 -7.73
CA ARG A 270 28.53 6.08 -9.01
C ARG A 270 26.99 5.98 -9.08
N VAL A 271 26.30 6.36 -8.01
CA VAL A 271 24.85 6.21 -7.91
C VAL A 271 24.15 7.20 -8.87
N PRO A 272 23.40 6.73 -9.88
CA PRO A 272 22.74 7.61 -10.83
C PRO A 272 21.57 8.35 -10.19
N GLN A 273 21.25 9.52 -10.75
CA GLN A 273 20.01 10.24 -10.41
C GLN A 273 18.80 9.34 -10.72
N GLY A 274 17.84 9.30 -9.81
CA GLY A 274 16.66 8.43 -9.92
C GLY A 274 16.82 7.01 -9.36
N ARG A 275 18.02 6.64 -8.88
CA ARG A 275 18.22 5.39 -8.11
C ARG A 275 18.19 5.61 -6.60
N LEU A 276 18.71 6.74 -6.11
CA LEU A 276 18.68 7.13 -4.70
C LEU A 276 17.57 8.13 -4.42
N PHE A 277 16.84 7.88 -3.33
CA PHE A 277 15.77 8.73 -2.81
C PHE A 277 16.03 9.04 -1.32
N ILE A 278 16.18 10.30 -0.99
CA ILE A 278 16.42 10.79 0.37
C ILE A 278 15.17 11.49 0.84
N ASP A 279 14.66 11.10 2.02
CA ASP A 279 13.50 11.76 2.58
C ASP A 279 13.80 13.24 2.90
N PRO A 280 12.93 14.19 2.50
CA PRO A 280 13.15 15.60 2.78
C PRO A 280 13.27 15.93 4.28
N GLN A 281 12.71 15.10 5.18
CA GLN A 281 12.75 15.31 6.63
C GLN A 281 13.96 14.65 7.34
N ALA A 282 14.85 13.99 6.60
CA ALA A 282 16.08 13.45 7.17
C ALA A 282 16.93 14.59 7.77
N MET A 283 17.51 14.33 8.94
CA MET A 283 18.24 15.34 9.73
C MET A 283 19.64 15.56 9.16
N VAL A 284 20.15 16.78 9.13
CA VAL A 284 21.55 17.05 8.76
C VAL A 284 22.40 17.27 10.02
N ILE A 285 23.58 16.64 10.05
CA ILE A 285 24.60 16.83 11.08
C ILE A 285 25.39 18.10 10.75
N GLU A 286 25.52 19.00 11.71
CA GLU A 286 26.30 20.23 11.58
C GLU A 286 27.66 20.07 12.28
N ALA A 287 28.64 20.89 11.89
CA ALA A 287 29.98 20.86 12.50
C ALA A 287 29.92 21.04 14.04
N ALA A 288 28.99 21.88 14.53
CA ALA A 288 28.77 22.09 15.96
C ALA A 288 28.34 20.81 16.70
N ASP A 289 27.61 19.91 16.05
CA ASP A 289 27.21 18.63 16.63
C ASP A 289 28.42 17.73 16.85
N VAL A 290 29.30 17.68 15.85
CA VAL A 290 30.55 16.91 15.87
C VAL A 290 31.46 17.43 16.99
N THR A 291 31.67 18.75 17.05
CA THR A 291 32.48 19.39 18.09
C THR A 291 31.92 19.13 19.48
N PHE A 292 30.61 19.28 19.68
CA PHE A 292 29.97 19.03 20.97
C PHE A 292 30.17 17.59 21.44
N GLU A 293 29.97 16.60 20.56
CA GLU A 293 30.17 15.20 20.92
C GLU A 293 31.62 14.89 21.28
N ALA A 294 32.57 15.39 20.49
CA ALA A 294 33.99 15.18 20.71
C ALA A 294 34.44 15.72 22.08
N GLU A 295 33.95 16.89 22.48
CA GLU A 295 34.30 17.52 23.76
C GLU A 295 33.61 16.90 24.97
N LYS A 296 32.33 16.51 24.84
CA LYS A 296 31.48 16.19 26.00
C LYS A 296 31.18 14.70 26.17
N LEU A 297 31.14 13.93 25.07
CA LEU A 297 30.55 12.58 25.06
C LEU A 297 31.54 11.47 24.69
N THR A 298 32.61 11.77 23.95
CA THR A 298 33.62 10.76 23.56
C THR A 298 34.36 10.21 24.78
N SER A 299 34.78 11.05 25.73
CA SER A 299 35.55 10.64 26.91
C SER A 299 34.69 9.98 28.01
N SER A 300 33.41 10.31 28.08
CA SER A 300 32.48 9.90 29.14
C SER A 300 31.68 8.65 28.77
N ILE A 301 31.09 8.62 27.57
CA ILE A 301 30.15 7.58 27.12
C ILE A 301 30.80 6.67 26.05
N GLY A 302 31.86 7.14 25.39
CA GLY A 302 32.46 6.44 24.25
C GLY A 302 31.71 6.72 22.94
N SER A 303 31.19 7.94 22.76
CA SER A 303 30.58 8.34 21.49
C SER A 303 31.58 8.22 20.33
N THR A 304 31.07 7.86 19.14
CA THR A 304 31.83 7.86 17.88
C THR A 304 32.33 9.25 17.46
N GLY A 305 31.85 10.33 18.09
CA GLY A 305 32.25 11.70 17.76
C GLY A 305 31.79 12.13 16.36
N ARG A 306 30.69 11.54 15.86
CA ARG A 306 30.14 11.80 14.52
C ARG A 306 28.99 12.82 14.54
N GLY A 307 28.61 13.34 15.71
CA GLY A 307 27.55 14.34 15.86
C GLY A 307 26.13 13.78 15.80
N VAL A 308 25.93 12.45 15.78
CA VAL A 308 24.62 11.82 15.59
C VAL A 308 23.67 12.08 16.77
N GLY A 309 24.14 11.92 18.00
CA GLY A 309 23.37 12.17 19.20
C GLY A 309 23.07 13.65 19.41
N ALA A 310 24.05 14.52 19.16
CA ALA A 310 23.84 15.97 19.22
C ALA A 310 22.81 16.43 18.16
N ALA A 311 22.93 15.98 16.91
CA ALA A 311 21.95 16.27 15.86
C ALA A 311 20.55 15.73 16.19
N THR A 312 20.48 14.51 16.77
CA THR A 312 19.20 13.93 17.23
C THR A 312 18.56 14.79 18.32
N SER A 313 19.35 15.26 19.29
CA SER A 313 18.89 16.18 20.33
C SER A 313 18.35 17.49 19.74
N ARG A 314 19.04 18.06 18.73
CA ARG A 314 18.54 19.24 18.02
C ARG A 314 17.20 18.99 17.35
N LYS A 315 17.02 17.84 16.68
CA LYS A 315 15.73 17.45 16.07
C LYS A 315 14.61 17.41 17.12
N ILE A 316 14.90 16.92 18.33
CA ILE A 316 13.95 16.87 19.46
C ILE A 316 13.63 18.28 19.98
N LEU A 317 14.64 19.16 20.10
CA LEU A 317 14.49 20.53 20.56
C LEU A 317 13.83 21.47 19.52
N ARG A 318 13.76 21.06 18.25
CA ARG A 318 13.06 21.76 17.16
C ARG A 318 13.58 23.20 17.04
N THR A 319 12.71 24.19 17.15
CA THR A 319 13.05 25.62 17.02
C THR A 319 13.88 26.18 18.17
N ALA A 320 13.97 25.45 19.30
CA ALA A 320 14.81 25.84 20.43
C ALA A 320 16.27 25.35 20.29
N ALA A 321 16.57 24.56 19.24
CA ALA A 321 17.91 24.03 19.02
C ALA A 321 18.89 25.11 18.52
N ALA A 322 20.14 25.01 18.97
CA ALA A 322 21.27 25.78 18.46
C ALA A 322 22.40 24.81 18.08
N PRO A 323 22.91 24.84 16.83
CA PRO A 323 22.41 25.60 15.68
C PRO A 323 20.98 25.17 15.24
N PRO A 324 20.27 26.00 14.46
CA PRO A 324 18.95 25.65 13.93
C PRO A 324 18.95 24.30 13.20
N VAL A 325 17.81 23.60 13.24
CA VAL A 325 17.63 22.34 12.54
C VAL A 325 17.68 22.56 11.03
N ARG A 326 18.57 21.83 10.35
CA ARG A 326 18.64 21.72 8.89
C ARG A 326 18.25 20.30 8.48
N ARG A 327 17.44 20.17 7.44
CA ARG A 327 16.98 18.88 6.91
C ARG A 327 17.57 18.65 5.53
N ALA A 328 17.43 17.44 5.00
CA ALA A 328 17.92 17.11 3.66
C ALA A 328 17.35 18.04 2.57
N LEU A 329 16.09 18.47 2.68
CA LEU A 329 15.49 19.42 1.73
C LEU A 329 16.15 20.80 1.71
N ASP A 330 16.84 21.16 2.79
CA ASP A 330 17.51 22.45 2.95
C ASP A 330 18.97 22.40 2.42
N VAL A 331 19.40 21.28 1.83
CA VAL A 331 20.77 21.04 1.32
C VAL A 331 20.77 21.00 -0.23
N PRO A 332 21.31 22.03 -0.91
CA PRO A 332 21.30 22.12 -2.37
C PRO A 332 21.95 20.94 -3.09
N GLU A 333 23.05 20.39 -2.55
CA GLU A 333 23.82 19.27 -3.10
C GLU A 333 22.98 17.98 -3.16
N LEU A 334 21.98 17.85 -2.28
CA LEU A 334 21.10 16.69 -2.22
C LEU A 334 19.86 16.84 -3.10
N ALA A 335 19.59 18.04 -3.63
CA ALA A 335 18.36 18.34 -4.38
C ALA A 335 17.99 17.31 -5.48
N PRO A 336 18.94 16.75 -6.26
CA PRO A 336 18.61 15.73 -7.26
C PRO A 336 18.10 14.40 -6.70
N TYR A 337 18.31 14.15 -5.40
CA TYR A 337 17.98 12.91 -4.71
C TYR A 337 16.81 13.08 -3.74
N ILE A 338 16.33 14.30 -3.48
CA ILE A 338 15.23 14.56 -2.55
C ILE A 338 13.92 14.06 -3.15
N ARG A 339 13.26 13.13 -2.44
CA ARG A 339 11.91 12.68 -2.75
C ARG A 339 11.21 12.18 -1.48
N PRO A 340 9.93 12.50 -1.25
CA PRO A 340 9.17 11.90 -0.15
C PRO A 340 9.24 10.37 -0.22
N THR A 341 9.87 9.74 0.77
CA THR A 341 10.15 8.29 0.68
C THR A 341 8.88 7.45 0.80
N ARG A 342 7.82 8.01 1.41
CA ARG A 342 6.48 7.45 1.41
C ARG A 342 5.98 7.11 0.01
N GLU A 343 6.19 7.98 -0.98
CA GLU A 343 5.74 7.71 -2.36
C GLU A 343 6.50 6.53 -2.97
N VAL A 344 7.81 6.47 -2.74
CA VAL A 344 8.65 5.37 -3.23
C VAL A 344 8.26 4.03 -2.59
N LEU A 345 7.94 4.06 -1.30
CA LEU A 345 7.44 2.89 -0.56
C LEU A 345 6.04 2.49 -1.02
N ASP A 346 5.13 3.44 -1.22
CA ASP A 346 3.77 3.19 -1.72
C ASP A 346 3.81 2.55 -3.12
N ASP A 347 4.68 3.04 -4.01
CA ASP A 347 4.96 2.43 -5.32
C ASP A 347 5.42 0.98 -5.14
N ALA A 348 6.44 0.73 -4.30
CA ALA A 348 6.98 -0.61 -4.06
C ALA A 348 5.96 -1.57 -3.43
N PHE A 349 5.11 -1.08 -2.51
CA PHE A 349 4.03 -1.88 -1.92
C PHE A 349 2.95 -2.22 -2.93
N SER A 350 2.65 -1.31 -3.87
CA SER A 350 1.63 -1.54 -4.91
C SER A 350 2.08 -2.57 -5.95
N SER A 351 3.39 -2.67 -6.19
CA SER A 351 4.00 -3.62 -7.12
C SER A 351 4.46 -4.93 -6.48
N ALA A 352 4.17 -5.14 -5.19
CA ALA A 352 4.66 -6.30 -4.43
C ALA A 352 6.20 -6.47 -4.47
N SER A 353 6.92 -5.36 -4.62
CA SER A 353 8.38 -5.35 -4.70
C SER A 353 9.01 -5.76 -3.36
N ARG A 354 10.09 -6.55 -3.40
CA ARG A 354 10.78 -6.98 -2.19
C ARG A 354 11.65 -5.85 -1.64
N ILE A 355 11.51 -5.59 -0.35
CA ILE A 355 12.19 -4.49 0.33
C ILE A 355 13.11 -5.04 1.42
N LEU A 356 14.38 -4.63 1.42
CA LEU A 356 15.31 -4.91 2.52
C LEU A 356 15.55 -3.64 3.33
N LEU A 357 15.12 -3.64 4.59
CA LEU A 357 15.40 -2.58 5.55
C LEU A 357 16.63 -2.93 6.38
N GLU A 358 17.69 -2.17 6.19
CA GLU A 358 18.95 -2.27 6.91
C GLU A 358 18.95 -1.34 8.14
N GLY A 359 18.93 -1.95 9.33
CA GLY A 359 19.16 -1.24 10.58
C GLY A 359 20.64 -0.96 10.82
N THR A 360 20.95 0.05 11.62
CA THR A 360 22.31 0.39 12.06
C THR A 360 22.58 -0.14 13.47
N GLN A 361 23.85 -0.39 13.79
CA GLN A 361 24.29 -0.92 15.10
C GLN A 361 23.61 -2.25 15.51
N GLY A 362 23.73 -2.65 16.77
CA GLY A 362 23.07 -3.82 17.34
C GLY A 362 21.97 -3.44 18.33
N THR A 363 21.02 -4.35 18.54
CA THR A 363 19.85 -4.16 19.43
C THR A 363 20.25 -3.86 20.87
N GLY A 364 21.39 -4.39 21.34
CA GLY A 364 21.95 -4.10 22.66
C GLY A 364 22.45 -2.67 22.84
N LEU A 365 22.56 -1.89 21.76
CA LEU A 365 22.85 -0.46 21.79
C LEU A 365 21.59 0.41 21.69
N SER A 366 20.39 -0.16 21.75
CA SER A 366 19.14 0.61 21.73
C SER A 366 19.09 1.61 22.89
N LEU A 367 18.66 2.84 22.60
CA LEU A 367 18.44 3.89 23.62
C LEU A 367 17.48 3.43 24.73
N HIS A 368 16.50 2.60 24.40
CA HIS A 368 15.43 2.18 25.32
C HIS A 368 15.69 0.81 25.95
N HIS A 369 16.36 -0.08 25.22
CA HIS A 369 16.47 -1.49 25.60
C HIS A 369 17.91 -1.96 25.86
N GLY A 370 18.90 -1.10 25.58
CA GLY A 370 20.30 -1.37 25.87
C GLY A 370 20.72 -0.99 27.29
N GLN A 371 22.01 -1.12 27.58
CA GLN A 371 22.59 -0.76 28.88
C GLN A 371 22.86 0.75 28.98
N TYR A 372 21.79 1.53 29.19
CA TYR A 372 21.91 2.98 29.38
C TYR A 372 22.85 3.33 30.55
N PRO A 373 23.75 4.34 30.43
CA PRO A 373 23.87 5.31 29.33
C PRO A 373 24.77 4.89 28.15
N PHE A 374 25.32 3.67 28.13
CA PHE A 374 26.28 3.21 27.13
C PHE A 374 25.61 2.65 25.86
N VAL A 375 24.74 3.46 25.28
CA VAL A 375 23.86 3.13 24.14
C VAL A 375 23.94 4.22 23.07
N THR A 376 23.34 3.99 21.90
CA THR A 376 23.21 5.05 20.88
C THR A 376 22.02 5.96 21.19
N SER A 377 21.85 7.04 20.42
CA SER A 377 20.82 8.06 20.60
C SER A 377 19.45 7.69 20.01
N ARG A 378 19.23 6.42 19.66
CA ARG A 378 18.03 5.94 18.98
C ARG A 378 17.70 4.49 19.38
N ASP A 379 16.49 4.07 19.05
CA ASP A 379 16.14 2.64 19.12
C ASP A 379 16.68 1.89 17.89
N THR A 380 17.43 0.83 18.14
CA THR A 380 18.08 -0.02 17.11
C THR A 380 17.37 -1.36 16.93
N THR A 381 16.21 -1.55 17.59
CA THR A 381 15.36 -2.73 17.35
C THR A 381 14.72 -2.69 15.96
N VAL A 382 14.09 -3.79 15.56
CA VAL A 382 13.25 -3.87 14.35
C VAL A 382 12.18 -2.78 14.35
N SER A 383 11.47 -2.59 15.47
CA SER A 383 10.43 -1.58 15.60
C SER A 383 10.95 -0.17 15.42
N GLY A 384 12.12 0.14 16.01
CA GLY A 384 12.80 1.41 15.81
C GLY A 384 13.20 1.64 14.35
N CYS A 385 13.72 0.60 13.67
CA CYS A 385 14.07 0.71 12.26
C CYS A 385 12.84 0.96 11.38
N LEU A 386 11.73 0.26 11.64
CA LEU A 386 10.47 0.44 10.90
C LEU A 386 9.89 1.85 11.08
N ALA A 387 9.88 2.35 12.32
CA ALA A 387 9.39 3.68 12.64
C ALA A 387 10.20 4.76 11.90
N GLU A 388 11.53 4.62 11.85
CA GLU A 388 12.39 5.56 11.15
C GLU A 388 12.33 5.46 9.63
N ALA A 389 11.96 4.30 9.10
CA ALA A 389 11.75 4.08 7.67
C ALA A 389 10.35 4.53 7.21
N GLY A 390 9.41 4.76 8.14
CA GLY A 390 8.00 5.02 7.80
C GLY A 390 7.26 3.77 7.31
N ILE A 391 7.66 2.58 7.76
CA ILE A 391 7.09 1.29 7.33
C ILE A 391 6.20 0.72 8.43
N ALA A 392 4.97 0.32 8.07
CA ALA A 392 4.04 -0.30 9.01
C ALA A 392 4.49 -1.72 9.41
N PRO A 393 4.37 -2.14 10.69
CA PRO A 393 4.74 -3.49 11.12
C PRO A 393 4.01 -4.62 10.37
N SER A 394 2.80 -4.37 9.88
CA SER A 394 2.03 -5.34 9.09
C SER A 394 2.63 -5.66 7.72
N ARG A 395 3.61 -4.87 7.24
CA ARG A 395 4.35 -5.09 5.98
C ARG A 395 5.55 -6.03 6.16
N VAL A 396 5.92 -6.35 7.39
CA VAL A 396 7.10 -7.19 7.68
C VAL A 396 6.81 -8.64 7.34
N ARG A 397 7.66 -9.22 6.50
CA ARG A 397 7.67 -10.63 6.11
C ARG A 397 8.54 -11.47 7.01
N LYS A 398 9.79 -11.04 7.21
CA LYS A 398 10.73 -11.70 8.11
C LYS A 398 11.70 -10.72 8.76
N THR A 399 12.22 -11.12 9.90
CA THR A 399 13.31 -10.42 10.60
C THR A 399 14.56 -11.29 10.54
N ILE A 400 15.68 -10.69 10.14
CA ILE A 400 17.00 -11.30 10.12
C ILE A 400 17.84 -10.66 11.22
N MET A 401 18.19 -11.44 12.24
CA MET A 401 19.04 -11.00 13.33
C MET A 401 20.46 -11.53 13.13
N VAL A 402 21.42 -10.63 13.04
CA VAL A 402 22.84 -10.97 12.84
C VAL A 402 23.56 -10.98 14.18
N CYS A 403 24.10 -12.14 14.53
CA CYS A 403 24.86 -12.36 15.75
C CYS A 403 26.25 -12.91 15.41
N ARG A 404 27.26 -12.52 16.19
CA ARG A 404 28.59 -13.12 16.15
C ARG A 404 28.75 -14.12 17.30
N THR A 405 29.56 -15.16 17.06
CA THR A 405 29.84 -16.22 18.03
C THR A 405 30.40 -15.69 19.34
N TYR A 406 31.26 -14.66 19.26
CA TYR A 406 31.89 -14.02 20.42
C TYR A 406 31.55 -12.53 20.43
N PRO A 407 30.65 -12.05 21.31
CA PRO A 407 30.27 -10.64 21.37
C PRO A 407 31.47 -9.73 21.71
N ILE A 408 31.56 -8.56 21.07
CA ILE A 408 32.53 -7.52 21.43
C ILE A 408 31.76 -6.27 21.83
N PRO A 409 31.79 -5.86 23.12
CA PRO A 409 31.24 -4.57 23.51
C PRO A 409 32.19 -3.44 23.08
N LEU A 410 31.64 -2.42 22.40
CA LEU A 410 32.40 -1.25 21.93
C LEU A 410 32.91 -0.36 23.07
N CYS A 411 32.28 -0.39 24.26
CA CYS A 411 32.74 0.34 25.44
C CYS A 411 33.42 -0.61 26.43
N GLN A 412 34.75 -0.68 26.39
CA GLN A 412 35.58 -1.57 27.22
C GLN A 412 35.54 -1.23 28.72
N ARG A 413 35.03 -0.06 29.13
CA ARG A 413 35.34 0.49 30.45
C ARG A 413 34.61 -0.16 31.63
N ARG A 414 33.45 -0.82 31.48
CA ARG A 414 32.71 -1.39 32.63
C ARG A 414 31.85 -2.64 32.42
N VAL A 415 31.90 -3.33 31.27
CA VAL A 415 31.15 -4.60 31.14
C VAL A 415 31.61 -5.67 32.15
N ARG A 416 32.84 -5.55 32.68
CA ARG A 416 33.33 -6.43 33.76
C ARG A 416 32.69 -6.19 35.15
N GLN A 417 31.95 -5.10 35.36
CA GLN A 417 31.32 -4.80 36.66
C GLN A 417 29.81 -5.10 36.70
N ALA A 418 29.22 -5.54 35.59
CA ALA A 418 27.76 -5.72 35.45
C ALA A 418 27.35 -7.17 35.14
N THR A 419 28.20 -8.15 35.47
CA THR A 419 27.78 -9.55 35.58
C THR A 419 27.68 -9.88 37.07
N PRO A 420 26.53 -10.36 37.57
CA PRO A 420 26.43 -10.86 38.94
C PRO A 420 27.38 -12.04 39.19
#